data_AF-A0A8J3S271-F1
#
_entry.id   AF-A0A8J3S271-F1
#
_cell.length_a   1.000
_cell.length_b   1.000
_cell.length_c   1.000
_cell.angle_alpha   90.00
_cell.angle_beta   90.00
_cell.angle_gamma   90.00
#
_symmetry.space_group_name_H-M   'P 1'
#
loop_
_entity.id
_entity.type
_entity.pdbx_description
1 polymer ?
#
loop_
_entity_poly.entity_id
_entity_poly.type
_entity_poly.pdbx_seq_one_letter_code
_entity_poly.pdbx_strand_id
1 'polypeptide(L)'
;MRRDGSQEPPGESPGSGAAGSSTPGGGAGGGTAGRPPAAPVTRRRVRPWPAAARDRLAAERAEAAALERGVRYRTAFLLLTGIILAVATTAVLSGAVGLLRETASRPLTAEEQNRYVQQDVARRWRTWPTTLVFPQELEYVGLTRTRQYAQRIGIAPEVPCRAGTDAAVGSVLIENGCRTLLRATYVDETSTFVVTVGVAVMEDAEKRRAAAGQLAVDDRVGVRPVAFPGTASELFGAAQRQRNAWVGVGPYIVFSTAGYADGRTRAAVAPEEITHSELWPTAQSVAGRIAHALGAEPAVPRCTQGNVC
;
A
#
# COMPACT_ATOMS: atom_id res chain seq x y z
N MET A 1 30.49 33.72 -34.74
CA MET A 1 31.52 33.14 -35.62
C MET A 1 30.86 32.00 -36.40
N ARG A 2 30.83 32.13 -37.75
CA ARG A 2 30.54 31.18 -38.85
C ARG A 2 29.67 29.92 -38.54
N ARG A 3 28.46 29.80 -39.13
CA ARG A 3 28.09 29.34 -40.51
C ARG A 3 28.32 27.83 -40.71
N ASP A 4 27.54 27.03 -41.41
CA ASP A 4 26.35 27.12 -42.29
C ASP A 4 25.82 25.66 -42.34
N GLY A 5 24.53 25.34 -42.42
CA GLY A 5 23.68 25.41 -43.63
C GLY A 5 23.33 23.97 -44.08
N SER A 6 22.05 23.60 -44.17
CA SER A 6 21.27 23.50 -45.44
C SER A 6 21.07 22.01 -45.82
N GLN A 7 20.01 21.48 -46.47
CA GLN A 7 18.65 21.88 -46.88
C GLN A 7 18.05 20.62 -47.60
N GLU A 8 16.73 20.41 -47.53
CA GLU A 8 15.88 19.40 -48.25
C GLU A 8 15.83 19.61 -49.80
N PRO A 9 14.97 18.92 -50.61
CA PRO A 9 14.74 17.49 -50.98
C PRO A 9 14.84 17.39 -52.55
N PRO A 10 13.99 16.71 -53.40
CA PRO A 10 13.12 15.51 -53.35
C PRO A 10 13.42 14.49 -54.50
N GLY A 11 12.65 13.40 -54.66
CA GLY A 11 12.76 12.54 -55.86
C GLY A 11 11.82 11.33 -55.93
N GLU A 12 11.22 11.14 -57.09
CA GLU A 12 10.08 10.30 -57.48
C GLU A 12 10.48 8.90 -58.02
N SER A 13 9.49 7.98 -58.07
CA SER A 13 9.34 6.65 -58.76
C SER A 13 10.24 6.31 -59.98
N PRO A 14 10.42 5.03 -60.44
CA PRO A 14 9.34 4.05 -60.71
C PRO A 14 9.66 2.52 -60.69
N GLY A 15 8.63 1.67 -60.88
CA GLY A 15 8.67 0.60 -61.90
C GLY A 15 8.42 -0.87 -61.52
N SER A 16 7.53 -1.50 -62.33
CA SER A 16 7.39 -2.94 -62.66
C SER A 16 6.58 -3.83 -61.70
N GLY A 17 5.57 -4.62 -62.13
CA GLY A 17 5.02 -4.89 -63.46
C GLY A 17 4.11 -6.13 -63.46
N ALA A 18 3.13 -6.14 -64.40
CA ALA A 18 2.43 -7.26 -65.07
C ALA A 18 1.62 -8.27 -64.22
N ALA A 19 0.50 -8.88 -64.63
CA ALA A 19 -0.32 -9.00 -65.84
C ALA A 19 -1.76 -9.38 -65.34
N GLY A 20 -2.90 -9.09 -65.97
CA GLY A 20 -3.27 -9.33 -67.37
C GLY A 20 -4.62 -10.09 -67.41
N SER A 21 -5.68 -9.41 -67.89
CA SER A 21 -6.72 -9.89 -68.84
C SER A 21 -7.58 -11.14 -68.53
N SER A 22 -8.84 -11.30 -68.92
CA SER A 22 -9.81 -10.54 -69.72
C SER A 22 -11.10 -11.37 -69.78
N THR A 23 -12.26 -10.71 -69.82
CA THR A 23 -13.54 -11.26 -70.32
C THR A 23 -13.40 -11.68 -71.80
N PRO A 24 -14.26 -12.59 -72.30
CA PRO A 24 -15.05 -12.16 -73.46
C PRO A 24 -16.50 -12.68 -73.45
N GLY A 25 -17.35 -11.90 -74.13
CA GLY A 25 -18.68 -12.32 -74.56
C GLY A 25 -18.71 -12.63 -76.06
N GLY A 26 -19.79 -13.30 -76.47
CA GLY A 26 -20.44 -13.19 -77.77
C GLY A 26 -19.81 -13.94 -78.96
N GLY A 27 -20.65 -14.67 -79.72
CA GLY A 27 -20.32 -15.05 -81.09
C GLY A 27 -21.02 -16.32 -81.57
N ALA A 28 -21.62 -16.25 -82.76
CA ALA A 28 -22.58 -17.19 -83.32
C ALA A 28 -22.01 -18.04 -84.47
N GLY A 29 -22.83 -18.99 -84.97
CA GLY A 29 -22.69 -19.73 -86.24
C GLY A 29 -22.02 -21.10 -86.07
N GLY A 30 -22.43 -22.20 -86.70
CA GLY A 30 -23.35 -22.48 -87.80
C GLY A 30 -22.86 -23.76 -88.53
N GLY A 31 -23.77 -24.61 -89.02
CA GLY A 31 -23.50 -25.75 -89.91
C GLY A 31 -23.82 -27.13 -89.31
N THR A 32 -24.95 -27.78 -89.65
CA THR A 32 -25.17 -28.76 -90.76
C THR A 32 -24.32 -30.04 -90.60
N ALA A 33 -24.80 -31.28 -90.65
CA ALA A 33 -25.93 -31.89 -91.33
C ALA A 33 -26.18 -33.32 -90.78
N GLY A 34 -27.29 -33.97 -91.17
CA GLY A 34 -27.42 -35.43 -91.14
C GLY A 34 -28.74 -35.96 -90.60
N ARG A 35 -29.74 -36.10 -91.47
CA ARG A 35 -31.07 -36.66 -91.20
C ARG A 35 -31.19 -38.06 -91.79
N PRO A 36 -31.70 -39.07 -91.04
CA PRO A 36 -32.32 -40.26 -91.62
C PRO A 36 -33.86 -40.23 -91.51
N PRO A 37 -34.57 -41.09 -92.27
CA PRO A 37 -35.98 -40.91 -92.60
C PRO A 37 -36.96 -41.36 -91.50
N ALA A 38 -38.15 -40.75 -91.56
CA ALA A 38 -39.20 -40.83 -90.56
C ALA A 38 -40.04 -42.12 -90.68
N ALA A 39 -40.24 -42.79 -89.54
CA ALA A 39 -41.32 -43.73 -89.31
C ALA A 39 -42.53 -42.99 -88.70
N PRO A 40 -43.79 -43.41 -88.98
CA PRO A 40 -44.97 -42.71 -88.52
C PRO A 40 -45.19 -42.97 -87.01
N VAL A 41 -44.72 -42.04 -86.17
CA VAL A 41 -45.05 -42.05 -84.74
C VAL A 41 -46.47 -41.52 -84.57
N THR A 42 -47.39 -42.41 -84.28
CA THR A 42 -48.72 -42.08 -83.80
C THR A 42 -48.59 -41.25 -82.52
N ARG A 43 -49.04 -39.98 -82.55
CA ARG A 43 -49.15 -39.15 -81.36
C ARG A 43 -50.22 -39.75 -80.45
N ARG A 44 -49.80 -40.66 -79.56
CA ARG A 44 -50.61 -41.09 -78.42
C ARG A 44 -50.83 -39.84 -77.58
N ARG A 45 -52.06 -39.30 -77.59
CA ARG A 45 -52.46 -38.24 -76.64
C ARG A 45 -52.26 -38.82 -75.24
N VAL A 46 -51.15 -38.48 -74.60
CA VAL A 46 -50.97 -38.70 -73.17
C VAL A 46 -52.06 -37.87 -72.51
N ARG A 47 -52.99 -38.53 -71.80
CA ARG A 47 -53.99 -37.84 -70.99
C ARG A 47 -53.25 -36.87 -70.07
N PRO A 48 -53.63 -35.59 -70.02
CA PRO A 48 -53.06 -34.69 -69.02
C PRO A 48 -53.34 -35.27 -67.64
N TRP A 49 -52.28 -35.43 -66.85
CA TRP A 49 -52.39 -35.83 -65.45
C TRP A 49 -53.41 -34.90 -64.76
N PRO A 50 -54.43 -35.43 -64.06
CA PRO A 50 -55.45 -34.58 -63.44
C PRO A 50 -54.76 -33.58 -62.53
N ALA A 51 -55.06 -32.30 -62.70
CA ALA A 51 -54.45 -31.21 -61.94
C ALA A 51 -54.45 -31.50 -60.43
N ALA A 52 -55.55 -32.08 -59.94
CA ALA A 52 -55.72 -32.52 -58.55
C ALA A 52 -54.61 -33.45 -57.99
N ALA A 53 -54.01 -34.32 -58.83
CA ALA A 53 -52.93 -35.21 -58.38
C ALA A 53 -51.54 -34.52 -58.41
N ARG A 54 -51.37 -33.46 -59.21
CA ARG A 54 -50.20 -32.57 -59.13
C ARG A 54 -50.29 -31.63 -57.94
N ASP A 55 -51.48 -31.16 -57.62
CA ASP A 55 -51.73 -30.24 -56.50
C ASP A 55 -51.52 -30.93 -55.14
N ARG A 56 -51.92 -32.20 -54.99
CA ARG A 56 -51.63 -32.99 -53.76
C ARG A 56 -50.14 -33.21 -53.54
N LEU A 57 -49.40 -33.57 -54.59
CA LEU A 57 -47.95 -33.77 -54.53
C LEU A 57 -47.18 -32.45 -54.35
N ALA A 58 -47.77 -31.32 -54.73
CA ALA A 58 -47.23 -29.99 -54.41
C ALA A 58 -47.50 -29.61 -52.95
N ALA A 59 -48.69 -29.94 -52.42
CA ALA A 59 -49.05 -29.75 -51.02
C ALA A 59 -48.17 -30.59 -50.07
N GLU A 60 -47.98 -31.89 -50.35
CA GLU A 60 -47.10 -32.77 -49.55
C GLU A 60 -45.64 -32.28 -49.54
N ARG A 61 -45.13 -31.78 -50.67
CA ARG A 61 -43.79 -31.18 -50.74
C ARG A 61 -43.71 -29.86 -49.96
N ALA A 62 -44.79 -29.06 -49.96
CA ALA A 62 -44.87 -27.82 -49.19
C ALA A 62 -44.92 -28.09 -47.68
N GLU A 63 -45.62 -29.14 -47.26
CA GLU A 63 -45.68 -29.61 -45.87
C GLU A 63 -44.33 -30.18 -45.41
N ALA A 64 -43.68 -31.01 -46.23
CA ALA A 64 -42.32 -31.50 -45.95
C ALA A 64 -41.31 -30.34 -45.84
N ALA A 65 -41.38 -29.35 -46.74
CA ALA A 65 -40.54 -28.15 -46.67
C ALA A 65 -40.86 -27.23 -45.48
N ALA A 66 -42.09 -27.25 -44.96
CA ALA A 66 -42.46 -26.53 -43.73
C ALA A 66 -41.92 -27.24 -42.48
N LEU A 67 -42.02 -28.56 -42.42
CA LEU A 67 -41.45 -29.38 -41.35
C LEU A 67 -39.91 -29.29 -41.32
N GLU A 68 -39.24 -29.38 -42.48
CA GLU A 68 -37.79 -29.19 -42.58
C GLU A 68 -37.36 -27.80 -42.11
N ARG A 69 -38.11 -26.74 -42.47
CA ARG A 69 -37.87 -25.39 -41.96
C ARG A 69 -37.99 -25.35 -40.45
N GLY A 70 -39.04 -25.93 -39.87
CA GLY A 70 -39.23 -26.01 -38.41
C GLY A 70 -38.09 -26.74 -37.69
N VAL A 71 -37.61 -27.86 -38.25
CA VAL A 71 -36.46 -28.61 -37.72
C VAL A 71 -35.18 -27.78 -37.82
N ARG A 72 -34.92 -27.12 -38.95
CA ARG A 72 -33.76 -26.23 -39.15
C ARG A 72 -33.75 -25.04 -38.21
N TYR A 73 -34.90 -24.41 -37.96
CA TYR A 73 -35.01 -23.31 -36.99
C TYR A 73 -34.78 -23.80 -35.57
N ARG A 74 -35.30 -24.99 -35.21
CA ARG A 74 -35.09 -25.58 -33.88
C ARG A 74 -33.63 -25.96 -33.64
N THR A 75 -32.95 -26.56 -34.63
CA THR A 75 -31.52 -26.86 -34.53
C THR A 75 -30.67 -25.59 -34.51
N ALA A 76 -30.99 -24.58 -35.32
CA ALA A 76 -30.30 -23.28 -35.29
C ALA A 76 -30.48 -22.58 -33.94
N PHE A 77 -31.68 -22.61 -33.35
CA PHE A 77 -31.97 -22.04 -32.04
C PHE A 77 -31.19 -22.76 -30.92
N LEU A 78 -31.14 -24.10 -30.94
CA LEU A 78 -30.37 -24.87 -29.96
C LEU A 78 -28.86 -24.64 -30.10
N LEU A 79 -28.34 -24.53 -31.32
CA LEU A 79 -26.94 -24.17 -31.55
C LEU A 79 -26.62 -22.77 -31.05
N LEU A 80 -27.45 -21.76 -31.36
CA LEU A 80 -27.29 -20.40 -30.86
C LEU A 80 -27.34 -20.34 -29.33
N THR A 81 -28.31 -21.02 -28.72
CA THR A 81 -28.44 -21.08 -27.26
C THR A 81 -27.23 -21.78 -26.63
N GLY A 82 -26.77 -22.89 -27.22
CA GLY A 82 -25.56 -23.59 -26.79
C GLY A 82 -24.31 -22.72 -26.89
N ILE A 83 -24.15 -21.97 -27.99
CA ILE A 83 -23.05 -21.01 -28.17
C ILE A 83 -23.11 -19.90 -27.12
N ILE A 84 -24.29 -19.31 -26.88
CA ILE A 84 -24.47 -18.25 -25.88
C ILE A 84 -24.10 -18.76 -24.48
N LEU A 85 -24.57 -19.96 -24.10
CA LEU A 85 -24.23 -20.56 -22.81
C LEU A 85 -22.73 -20.89 -22.71
N ALA A 86 -22.11 -21.38 -23.78
CA ALA A 86 -20.67 -21.65 -23.82
C ALA A 86 -19.84 -20.37 -23.65
N VAL A 87 -20.23 -19.27 -24.31
CA VAL A 87 -19.57 -17.96 -24.16
C VAL A 87 -19.79 -17.39 -22.76
N ALA A 88 -21.00 -17.46 -22.21
CA ALA A 88 -21.30 -16.97 -20.87
C ALA A 88 -20.50 -17.72 -19.79
N THR A 89 -20.41 -19.06 -19.89
CA THR A 89 -19.65 -19.88 -18.94
C THR A 89 -18.15 -19.62 -19.02
N THR A 90 -17.58 -19.47 -20.22
CA THR A 90 -16.16 -19.10 -20.37
C THR A 90 -15.86 -17.70 -19.81
N ALA A 91 -16.75 -16.73 -20.00
CA ALA A 91 -16.59 -15.40 -19.41
C ALA A 91 -16.61 -15.45 -17.87
N VAL A 92 -17.54 -16.20 -17.27
CA VAL A 92 -17.60 -16.37 -15.80
C VAL A 92 -16.37 -17.12 -15.27
N LEU A 93 -15.95 -18.20 -15.92
CA LEU A 93 -14.78 -18.99 -15.50
C LEU A 93 -13.48 -18.19 -15.59
N SER A 94 -13.29 -17.41 -16.66
CA SER A 94 -12.12 -16.55 -16.80
C SER A 94 -12.09 -15.43 -15.75
N GLY A 95 -13.24 -14.83 -15.45
CA GLY A 95 -13.38 -13.89 -14.33
C GLY A 95 -13.06 -14.52 -12.97
N ALA A 96 -13.57 -15.73 -12.70
CA ALA A 96 -13.30 -16.46 -11.47
C ALA A 96 -11.81 -16.84 -11.31
N VAL A 97 -11.16 -17.30 -12.39
CA VAL A 97 -9.72 -17.59 -12.39
C VAL A 97 -8.88 -16.33 -12.19
N GLY A 98 -9.28 -15.20 -12.80
CA GLY A 98 -8.65 -13.90 -12.56
C GLY A 98 -8.74 -13.48 -11.11
N LEU A 99 -9.92 -13.62 -10.50
CA LEU A 99 -10.14 -13.29 -9.09
C LEU A 99 -9.32 -14.19 -8.15
N LEU A 100 -9.24 -15.49 -8.44
CA LEU A 100 -8.44 -16.44 -7.66
C LEU A 100 -6.94 -16.15 -7.74
N ARG A 101 -6.43 -15.72 -8.90
CA ARG A 101 -5.02 -15.33 -9.05
C ARG A 101 -4.69 -14.03 -8.33
N GLU A 102 -5.59 -13.06 -8.37
CA GLU A 102 -5.41 -11.78 -7.66
C GLU A 102 -5.48 -11.94 -6.14
N THR A 103 -6.32 -12.86 -5.65
CA THR A 103 -6.50 -13.13 -4.22
C THR A 103 -5.57 -14.20 -3.66
N ALA A 104 -4.80 -14.87 -4.52
CA ALA A 104 -3.83 -15.88 -4.08
C ALA A 104 -2.78 -15.25 -3.17
N SER A 105 -2.45 -15.96 -2.08
CA SER A 105 -1.35 -15.59 -1.21
C SER A 105 -0.05 -15.57 -2.01
N ARG A 106 0.72 -14.49 -1.86
CA ARG A 106 2.07 -14.40 -2.42
C ARG A 106 3.05 -13.85 -1.38
N PRO A 107 4.36 -14.10 -1.54
CA PRO A 107 5.37 -13.49 -0.70
C PRO A 107 5.29 -11.96 -0.74
N LEU A 108 5.53 -11.31 0.40
CA LEU A 108 5.68 -9.85 0.44
C LEU A 108 6.98 -9.44 -0.25
N THR A 109 6.89 -8.43 -1.10
CA THR A 109 8.07 -7.74 -1.64
C THR A 109 8.79 -6.96 -0.54
N ALA A 110 10.08 -6.68 -0.71
CA ALA A 110 10.85 -5.90 0.27
C ALA A 110 10.22 -4.52 0.57
N GLU A 111 9.62 -3.88 -0.45
CA GLU A 111 8.94 -2.60 -0.29
C GLU A 111 7.64 -2.72 0.53
N GLU A 112 6.88 -3.81 0.36
CA GLU A 112 5.71 -4.10 1.20
C GLU A 112 6.10 -4.38 2.64
N GLN A 113 7.19 -5.12 2.86
CA GLN A 113 7.71 -5.39 4.20
C GLN A 113 8.14 -4.09 4.89
N ASN A 114 8.89 -3.23 4.20
CA ASN A 114 9.30 -1.94 4.76
C ASN A 114 8.08 -1.05 5.07
N ARG A 115 7.10 -0.95 4.16
CA ARG A 115 5.85 -0.22 4.44
C ARG A 115 5.12 -0.79 5.65
N TYR A 116 5.06 -2.11 5.81
CA TYR A 116 4.47 -2.74 6.99
C TYR A 116 5.20 -2.32 8.26
N VAL A 117 6.53 -2.41 8.29
CA VAL A 117 7.37 -2.01 9.43
C VAL A 117 7.14 -0.53 9.79
N GLN A 118 7.22 0.37 8.81
CA GLN A 118 7.02 1.81 9.05
C GLN A 118 5.63 2.11 9.60
N GLN A 119 4.60 1.48 9.04
CA GLN A 119 3.22 1.68 9.48
C GLN A 119 2.95 1.09 10.87
N ASP A 120 3.53 -0.07 11.19
CA ASP A 120 3.45 -0.64 12.53
C ASP A 120 4.08 0.30 13.55
N VAL A 121 5.36 0.65 13.36
CA VAL A 121 6.12 1.55 14.23
C VAL A 121 5.37 2.86 14.43
N ALA A 122 4.84 3.47 13.36
CA ALA A 122 4.13 4.75 13.43
C ALA A 122 2.79 4.71 14.20
N ARG A 123 2.17 3.54 14.35
CA ARG A 123 0.90 3.39 15.07
C ARG A 123 1.08 2.97 16.53
N ARG A 124 2.28 2.55 16.96
CA ARG A 124 2.53 2.03 18.32
C ARG A 124 2.05 2.95 19.43
N TRP A 125 2.28 4.25 19.35
CA TRP A 125 1.84 5.19 20.39
C TRP A 125 0.34 5.17 20.68
N ARG A 126 -0.49 4.77 19.69
CA ARG A 126 -1.96 4.69 19.80
C ARG A 126 -2.51 3.27 19.88
N THR A 127 -1.74 2.26 19.46
CA THR A 127 -2.17 0.86 19.48
C THR A 127 -1.62 0.08 20.67
N TRP A 128 -0.48 0.50 21.22
CA TRP A 128 0.08 -0.08 22.43
C TRP A 128 -0.58 0.51 23.66
N PRO A 129 -0.78 -0.29 24.73
CA PRO A 129 -1.14 0.27 26.01
C PRO A 129 -0.01 1.20 26.49
N THR A 130 -0.35 2.24 27.24
CA THR A 130 0.63 3.21 27.75
C THR A 130 1.71 2.55 28.62
N THR A 131 1.37 1.44 29.29
CA THR A 131 2.31 0.61 30.07
C THR A 131 3.31 -0.15 29.21
N LEU A 132 3.08 -0.32 27.91
CA LEU A 132 4.05 -0.89 26.97
C LEU A 132 4.93 0.20 26.35
N VAL A 133 4.39 1.40 26.12
CA VAL A 133 5.20 2.58 25.73
C VAL A 133 6.14 3.00 26.86
N PHE A 134 5.63 3.00 28.09
CA PHE A 134 6.36 3.29 29.31
C PHE A 134 6.29 2.08 30.23
N PRO A 135 7.19 1.10 30.13
CA PRO A 135 7.25 -0.06 31.02
C PRO A 135 7.33 0.32 32.50
N GLN A 136 6.86 -0.57 33.38
CA GLN A 136 6.91 -0.33 34.84
C GLN A 136 8.34 -0.28 35.36
N GLU A 137 9.21 -1.12 34.80
CA GLU A 137 10.62 -1.22 35.15
C GLU A 137 11.44 -1.16 33.85
N LEU A 138 12.56 -0.43 33.89
CA LEU A 138 13.50 -0.34 32.79
C LEU A 138 14.89 -0.74 33.28
N GLU A 139 15.40 -1.86 32.77
CA GLU A 139 16.78 -2.26 32.98
C GLU A 139 17.73 -1.37 32.16
N TYR A 140 18.77 -0.83 32.78
CA TYR A 140 19.86 -0.11 32.13
C TYR A 140 21.22 -0.49 32.74
N VAL A 141 22.30 0.05 32.18
CA VAL A 141 23.68 -0.21 32.63
C VAL A 141 24.27 1.11 33.15
N GLY A 142 24.64 1.16 34.44
CA GLY A 142 25.31 2.32 35.04
C GLY A 142 26.80 2.42 34.64
N LEU A 143 27.52 3.49 35.00
CA LEU A 143 28.92 3.65 34.55
C LEU A 143 29.85 2.55 35.07
N THR A 144 29.53 1.94 36.23
CA THR A 144 30.27 0.80 36.78
C THR A 144 30.02 -0.52 36.03
N ARG A 145 29.28 -0.49 34.91
CA ARG A 145 28.85 -1.66 34.12
C ARG A 145 27.98 -2.64 34.92
N THR A 146 27.36 -2.17 35.99
CA THR A 146 26.37 -2.91 36.75
C THR A 146 24.99 -2.73 36.12
N ARG A 147 24.19 -3.80 36.15
CA ARG A 147 22.78 -3.71 35.77
C ARG A 147 22.04 -2.94 36.86
N GLN A 148 21.27 -1.96 36.43
CA GLN A 148 20.43 -1.15 37.30
C GLN A 148 19.02 -1.05 36.75
N TYR A 149 18.08 -0.65 37.59
CA TYR A 149 16.67 -0.57 37.22
C TYR A 149 16.08 0.80 37.50
N ALA A 150 15.35 1.36 36.54
CA ALA A 150 14.54 2.55 36.74
C ALA A 150 13.08 2.15 36.90
N GLN A 151 12.45 2.56 38.00
CA GLN A 151 11.04 2.28 38.30
C GLN A 151 10.16 3.44 37.86
N ARG A 152 9.07 3.13 37.16
CA ARG A 152 8.09 4.12 36.72
C ARG A 152 7.27 4.60 37.91
N ILE A 153 7.40 5.88 38.25
CA ILE A 153 6.57 6.54 39.26
C ILE A 153 5.14 6.72 38.73
N GLY A 154 5.01 7.21 37.49
CA GLY A 154 3.70 7.54 36.95
C GLY A 154 3.73 7.93 35.48
N ILE A 155 2.56 7.91 34.87
CA ILE A 155 2.31 8.31 33.48
C ILE A 155 1.39 9.53 33.52
N ALA A 156 1.81 10.60 32.85
CA ALA A 156 1.01 11.82 32.74
C ALA A 156 -0.07 11.64 31.66
N PRO A 157 -1.20 12.38 31.74
CA PRO A 157 -2.12 12.49 30.63
C PRO A 157 -1.43 12.97 29.35
N GLU A 158 -1.95 12.52 28.21
CA GLU A 158 -1.55 13.02 26.89
C GLU A 158 -1.79 14.54 26.79
N VAL A 159 -0.84 15.26 26.18
CA VAL A 159 -0.94 16.72 26.01
C VAL A 159 -0.47 17.14 24.61
N PRO A 160 -0.96 18.29 24.10
CA PRO A 160 -0.36 18.92 22.92
C PRO A 160 1.13 19.17 23.12
N CYS A 161 1.95 19.02 22.08
CA CYS A 161 3.41 19.10 22.19
C CYS A 161 3.89 20.39 22.87
N ARG A 162 3.31 21.54 22.51
CA ARG A 162 3.60 22.85 23.12
C ARG A 162 3.37 22.92 24.64
N ALA A 163 2.44 22.13 25.17
CA ALA A 163 2.06 22.17 26.58
C ALA A 163 2.98 21.31 27.45
N GLY A 164 3.59 20.27 26.85
CA GLY A 164 4.47 19.36 27.57
C GLY A 164 5.96 19.61 27.37
N THR A 165 6.35 20.66 26.63
CA THR A 165 7.75 21.07 26.43
C THR A 165 7.96 22.54 26.79
N ASP A 166 9.22 22.96 26.90
CA ASP A 166 9.56 24.37 26.92
C ASP A 166 9.24 25.05 25.59
N ALA A 167 9.01 26.36 25.62
CA ALA A 167 8.48 27.11 24.47
C ALA A 167 9.35 26.93 23.20
N ALA A 168 10.67 27.06 23.32
CA ALA A 168 11.60 26.90 22.20
C ALA A 168 11.50 25.51 21.53
N VAL A 169 11.38 24.45 22.33
CA VAL A 169 11.20 23.08 21.82
C VAL A 169 9.81 22.87 21.25
N GLY A 170 8.80 23.42 21.93
CA GLY A 170 7.40 23.29 21.52
C GLY A 170 7.12 23.92 20.17
N SER A 171 7.69 25.09 19.88
CA SER A 171 7.58 25.75 18.58
C SER A 171 8.14 24.89 17.46
N VAL A 172 9.39 24.40 17.61
CA VAL A 172 10.02 23.51 16.62
C VAL A 172 9.19 22.25 16.38
N LEU A 173 8.67 21.62 17.43
CA LEU A 173 7.85 20.42 17.31
C LEU A 173 6.56 20.69 16.52
N ILE A 174 5.83 21.77 16.84
CA ILE A 174 4.56 22.10 16.19
C ILE A 174 4.76 22.49 14.73
N GLU A 175 5.77 23.32 14.43
CA GLU A 175 6.11 23.72 13.05
C GLU A 175 6.44 22.52 12.15
N ASN A 176 6.98 21.46 12.76
CA ASN A 176 7.33 20.22 12.08
C ASN A 176 6.26 19.12 12.25
N GLY A 177 5.01 19.46 12.54
CA GLY A 177 3.90 18.48 12.48
C GLY A 177 3.83 17.51 13.67
N CYS A 178 4.27 17.93 14.86
CA CYS A 178 4.05 17.16 16.08
C CYS A 178 2.55 17.05 16.39
N ARG A 179 2.08 15.80 16.53
CA ARG A 179 0.68 15.47 16.79
C ARG A 179 0.35 15.56 18.27
N THR A 180 1.19 14.95 19.11
CA THR A 180 0.96 14.84 20.55
C THR A 180 2.23 14.52 21.31
N LEU A 181 2.20 14.68 22.64
CA LEU A 181 3.29 14.34 23.54
C LEU A 181 2.79 13.45 24.68
N LEU A 182 3.44 12.30 24.83
CA LEU A 182 3.24 11.37 25.94
C LEU A 182 4.37 11.56 26.96
N ARG A 183 4.10 11.43 28.27
CA ARG A 183 5.13 11.58 29.31
C ARG A 183 4.99 10.58 30.45
N ALA A 184 6.13 10.13 30.97
CA ALA A 184 6.20 9.33 32.19
C ALA A 184 7.43 9.75 33.00
N THR A 185 7.37 9.58 34.32
CA THR A 185 8.50 9.84 35.22
C THR A 185 8.98 8.56 35.86
N TYR A 186 10.30 8.39 35.90
CA TYR A 186 11.02 7.28 36.48
C TYR A 186 11.91 7.77 37.61
N VAL A 187 12.19 6.88 38.56
CA VAL A 187 13.24 7.03 39.56
C VAL A 187 14.27 5.94 39.33
N ASP A 188 15.54 6.27 39.50
CA ASP A 188 16.62 5.28 39.41
C ASP A 188 16.62 4.35 40.63
N GLU A 189 17.38 3.25 40.55
CA GLU A 189 17.43 2.24 41.61
C GLU A 189 17.90 2.82 42.96
N THR A 190 18.80 3.80 42.92
CA THR A 190 19.34 4.42 44.14
C THR A 190 18.42 5.50 44.73
N SER A 191 17.32 5.84 44.03
CA SER A 191 16.45 6.97 44.37
C SER A 191 17.18 8.31 44.47
N THR A 192 18.29 8.45 43.74
CA THR A 192 19.06 9.69 43.66
C THR A 192 18.54 10.58 42.52
N PHE A 193 18.09 9.97 41.43
CA PHE A 193 17.72 10.64 40.20
C PHE A 193 16.28 10.37 39.81
N VAL A 194 15.64 11.41 39.31
CA VAL A 194 14.33 11.34 38.67
C VAL A 194 14.47 11.76 37.21
N VAL A 195 13.81 11.01 36.33
CA VAL A 195 13.87 11.20 34.89
C VAL A 195 12.45 11.24 34.33
N THR A 196 12.04 12.38 33.78
CA THR A 196 10.82 12.45 32.97
C THR A 196 11.18 12.18 31.52
N VAL A 197 10.59 11.15 30.93
CA VAL A 197 10.69 10.84 29.50
C VAL A 197 9.48 11.41 28.78
N GLY A 198 9.73 12.08 27.66
CA GLY A 198 8.68 12.58 26.76
C GLY A 198 8.78 11.93 25.39
N VAL A 199 7.69 11.39 24.86
CA VAL A 199 7.62 10.85 23.50
C VAL A 199 6.79 11.82 22.66
N ALA A 200 7.47 12.62 21.84
CA ALA A 200 6.81 13.47 20.85
C ALA A 200 6.52 12.64 19.61
N VAL A 201 5.24 12.58 19.24
CA VAL A 201 4.76 11.85 18.06
C VAL A 201 4.72 12.81 16.89
N MET A 202 5.63 12.64 15.94
CA MET A 202 5.67 13.43 14.71
C MET A 202 4.74 12.83 13.66
N GLU A 203 4.47 13.60 12.62
CA GLU A 203 3.65 13.14 11.50
C GLU A 203 4.24 11.90 10.81
N ASP A 204 5.56 11.95 10.56
CA ASP A 204 6.36 10.91 9.94
C ASP A 204 7.86 11.04 10.32
N ALA A 205 8.68 10.16 9.78
CA ALA A 205 10.12 10.15 10.03
C ALA A 205 10.87 11.32 9.39
N GLU A 206 10.41 11.89 8.28
CA GLU A 206 11.05 13.05 7.64
C GLU A 206 10.82 14.31 8.46
N LYS A 207 9.58 14.57 8.86
CA LYS A 207 9.19 15.64 9.78
C LYS A 207 9.93 15.56 11.10
N ARG A 208 10.10 14.34 11.63
CA ARG A 208 10.97 14.09 12.79
C ARG A 208 12.43 14.48 12.53
N ARG A 209 13.01 14.17 11.36
CA ARG A 209 14.39 14.58 11.03
C ARG A 209 14.51 16.10 10.93
N ALA A 210 13.54 16.75 10.30
CA ALA A 210 13.50 18.20 10.16
C ALA A 210 13.45 18.90 11.53
N ALA A 211 12.56 18.45 12.43
CA ALA A 211 12.49 18.93 13.80
C ALA A 211 13.82 18.72 14.55
N ALA A 212 14.37 17.50 14.49
CA ALA A 212 15.63 17.15 15.14
C ALA A 212 16.81 18.04 14.70
N GLY A 213 16.84 18.45 13.43
CA GLY A 213 17.87 19.38 12.92
C GLY A 213 17.76 20.81 13.44
N GLN A 214 16.64 21.17 14.07
CA GLN A 214 16.38 22.51 14.62
C GLN A 214 16.38 22.53 16.15
N LEU A 215 16.34 21.36 16.81
CA LEU A 215 16.39 21.26 18.26
C LEU A 215 17.80 21.58 18.77
N ALA A 216 17.89 22.55 19.67
CA ALA A 216 19.12 22.84 20.39
C ALA A 216 19.46 21.71 21.38
N VAL A 217 20.75 21.42 21.52
CA VAL A 217 21.29 20.61 22.63
C VAL A 217 21.56 21.55 23.79
N ASP A 218 20.51 21.83 24.57
CA ASP A 218 20.57 22.71 25.75
C ASP A 218 19.90 22.03 26.94
N ASP A 219 20.63 21.89 28.03
CA ASP A 219 20.14 21.29 29.27
C ASP A 219 19.03 22.13 29.95
N ARG A 220 18.81 23.38 29.50
CA ARG A 220 17.79 24.29 30.05
C ARG A 220 16.41 24.11 29.44
N VAL A 221 16.29 23.60 28.21
CA VAL A 221 15.01 23.50 27.48
C VAL A 221 14.79 22.08 26.96
N GLY A 222 13.57 21.57 27.04
CA GLY A 222 13.29 20.18 26.72
C GLY A 222 11.83 19.77 26.97
N VAL A 223 11.63 18.48 27.26
CA VAL A 223 10.37 18.00 27.82
C VAL A 223 10.21 18.54 29.24
N ARG A 224 9.03 19.06 29.59
CA ARG A 224 8.74 19.54 30.96
C ARG A 224 8.64 18.36 31.92
N PRO A 225 9.35 18.40 33.07
CA PRO A 225 9.19 17.43 34.15
C PRO A 225 7.73 17.21 34.55
N VAL A 226 7.43 16.00 34.99
CA VAL A 226 6.12 15.66 35.58
C VAL A 226 6.33 15.15 36.99
N ALA A 227 5.84 15.92 37.96
CA ALA A 227 5.83 15.55 39.36
C ALA A 227 4.59 14.71 39.70
N PHE A 228 4.77 13.73 40.59
CA PHE A 228 3.68 12.94 41.16
C PHE A 228 3.69 13.13 42.69
N PRO A 229 2.61 13.65 43.30
CA PRO A 229 2.58 13.91 44.75
C PRO A 229 2.84 12.66 45.60
N GLY A 230 3.59 12.81 46.70
CA GLY A 230 3.89 11.71 47.61
C GLY A 230 4.87 10.67 47.05
N THR A 231 5.69 11.06 46.07
CA THR A 231 6.68 10.19 45.42
C THR A 231 8.03 10.92 45.30
N ALA A 232 9.09 10.21 44.91
CA ALA A 232 10.41 10.81 44.69
C ALA A 232 10.44 11.92 43.62
N SER A 233 9.42 12.03 42.77
CA SER A 233 9.33 13.11 41.78
C SER A 233 8.49 14.30 42.23
N GLU A 234 7.98 14.35 43.46
CA GLU A 234 7.05 15.40 43.90
C GLU A 234 7.64 16.82 43.77
N LEU A 235 8.96 16.95 43.95
CA LEU A 235 9.69 18.21 43.83
C LEU A 235 10.27 18.45 42.43
N PHE A 236 10.07 17.52 41.49
CA PHE A 236 10.72 17.56 40.20
C PHE A 236 9.98 18.46 39.20
N GLY A 237 10.36 19.74 39.19
CA GLY A 237 9.88 20.74 38.25
C GLY A 237 10.97 21.27 37.32
N ALA A 238 10.61 22.27 36.51
CA ALA A 238 11.52 22.87 35.53
C ALA A 238 12.79 23.46 36.17
N ALA A 239 12.69 24.00 37.39
CA ALA A 239 13.83 24.55 38.12
C ALA A 239 14.82 23.47 38.60
N GLN A 240 14.36 22.23 38.76
CA GLN A 240 15.13 21.07 39.21
C GLN A 240 15.84 20.33 38.07
N ARG A 241 15.54 20.68 36.83
CA ARG A 241 16.19 20.10 35.66
C ARG A 241 17.69 20.40 35.67
N GLN A 242 18.48 19.33 35.67
CA GLN A 242 19.95 19.38 35.58
C GLN A 242 20.47 18.96 34.21
N ARG A 243 19.75 18.05 33.53
CA ARG A 243 20.11 17.56 32.20
C ARG A 243 18.89 17.40 31.30
N ASN A 244 19.11 17.55 30.00
CA ASN A 244 18.11 17.25 28.98
C ASN A 244 18.75 16.62 27.74
N ALA A 245 18.13 15.56 27.21
CA ALA A 245 18.56 14.87 26.00
C ALA A 245 17.36 14.55 25.11
N TRP A 246 17.65 14.17 23.87
CA TRP A 246 16.66 13.54 23.01
C TRP A 246 17.29 12.58 22.02
N VAL A 247 16.51 11.62 21.53
CA VAL A 247 16.87 10.70 20.45
C VAL A 247 15.70 10.53 19.49
N GLY A 248 15.98 10.51 18.18
CA GLY A 248 14.96 10.28 17.15
C GLY A 248 14.88 8.80 16.77
N VAL A 249 13.66 8.26 16.65
CA VAL A 249 13.41 6.88 16.23
C VAL A 249 12.07 6.76 15.51
N GLY A 250 12.03 6.14 14.32
CA GLY A 250 10.79 6.12 13.51
C GLY A 250 10.21 7.54 13.33
N PRO A 251 8.93 7.77 13.63
CA PRO A 251 8.30 9.10 13.70
C PRO A 251 8.33 9.73 15.11
N TYR A 252 9.12 9.22 16.05
CA TYR A 252 9.16 9.69 17.43
C TYR A 252 10.43 10.49 17.75
N ILE A 253 10.30 11.53 18.57
CA ILE A 253 11.43 12.12 19.30
C ILE A 253 11.24 11.81 20.77
N VAL A 254 12.16 11.03 21.34
CA VAL A 254 12.13 10.63 22.74
C VAL A 254 13.08 11.53 23.53
N PHE A 255 12.50 12.42 24.32
CA PHE A 255 13.19 13.32 25.22
C PHE A 255 13.42 12.66 26.58
N SER A 256 14.51 13.03 27.25
CA SER A 256 14.70 12.81 28.69
C SER A 256 15.04 14.14 29.34
N THR A 257 14.40 14.43 30.47
CA THR A 257 14.84 15.47 31.38
C THR A 257 15.10 14.85 32.74
N ALA A 258 16.23 15.18 33.36
CA ALA A 258 16.65 14.55 34.60
C ALA A 258 17.09 15.59 35.64
N GLY A 259 16.87 15.23 36.91
CA GLY A 259 17.28 15.99 38.08
C GLY A 259 17.45 15.08 39.28
N TYR A 260 17.76 15.68 40.43
CA TYR A 260 17.91 14.95 41.68
C TYR A 260 16.54 14.79 42.36
N ALA A 261 16.32 13.63 42.97
CA ALA A 261 15.08 13.31 43.69
C ALA A 261 14.88 14.19 44.94
N ASP A 262 15.95 14.76 45.49
CA ASP A 262 15.89 15.67 46.63
C ASP A 262 15.39 17.09 46.28
N GLY A 263 15.07 17.35 45.01
CA GLY A 263 14.48 18.60 44.56
C GLY A 263 15.46 19.76 44.44
N ARG A 264 16.79 19.55 44.53
CA ARG A 264 17.75 20.64 44.35
C ARG A 264 17.63 21.26 42.95
N THR A 265 17.61 22.59 42.92
CA THR A 265 17.48 23.35 41.67
C THR A 265 18.80 23.42 40.93
N ARG A 266 18.76 23.69 39.62
CA ARG A 266 19.98 23.97 38.85
C ARG A 266 20.74 25.17 39.41
N ALA A 267 20.03 26.20 39.85
CA ALA A 267 20.65 27.42 40.39
C ALA A 267 21.36 27.19 41.74
N ALA A 268 20.97 26.13 42.47
CA ALA A 268 21.63 25.73 43.71
C ALA A 268 22.91 24.91 43.48
N VAL A 269 23.10 24.36 42.28
CA VAL A 269 24.34 23.66 41.88
C VAL A 269 25.29 24.72 41.34
N ALA A 270 26.44 24.90 41.99
CA ALA A 270 27.42 25.87 41.54
C ALA A 270 27.87 25.55 40.10
N PRO A 271 28.06 26.54 39.20
CA PRO A 271 28.51 26.27 37.83
C PRO A 271 29.82 25.46 37.75
N GLU A 272 30.66 25.56 38.78
CA GLU A 272 31.92 24.83 38.93
C GLU A 272 31.72 23.40 39.44
N GLU A 273 30.57 23.09 40.04
CA GLU A 273 30.22 21.76 40.53
C GLU A 273 29.82 20.87 39.36
N ILE A 274 30.59 19.82 39.16
CA ILE A 274 30.28 18.80 38.15
C ILE A 274 29.02 18.07 38.59
N THR A 275 27.94 18.21 37.83
CA THR A 275 26.73 17.38 38.00
C THR A 275 27.14 15.92 38.11
N HIS A 276 26.47 15.16 39.00
CA HIS A 276 26.84 13.78 39.27
C HIS A 276 27.02 12.99 37.97
N SER A 277 28.18 12.36 37.82
CA SER A 277 28.60 11.64 36.61
C SER A 277 27.57 10.65 36.07
N GLU A 278 26.80 9.99 36.95
CA GLU A 278 25.78 9.00 36.59
C GLU A 278 24.46 9.62 36.09
N LEU A 279 24.18 10.89 36.41
CA LEU A 279 22.88 11.50 36.10
C LEU A 279 22.61 11.51 34.60
N TRP A 280 23.61 11.91 33.82
CA TRP A 280 23.47 12.01 32.37
C TRP A 280 23.36 10.64 31.66
N PRO A 281 24.29 9.69 31.88
CA PRO A 281 24.17 8.33 31.35
C PRO A 281 22.86 7.64 31.75
N THR A 282 22.38 7.83 32.97
CA THR A 282 21.11 7.26 33.44
C THR A 282 19.94 7.82 32.64
N ALA A 283 19.85 9.15 32.50
CA ALA A 283 18.81 9.80 31.72
C ALA A 283 18.78 9.34 30.26
N GLN A 284 19.96 9.26 29.62
CA GLN A 284 20.12 8.77 28.26
C GLN A 284 19.70 7.31 28.12
N SER A 285 20.08 6.47 29.07
CA SER A 285 19.76 5.03 29.03
C SER A 285 18.27 4.78 29.20
N VAL A 286 17.61 5.47 30.14
CA VAL A 286 16.17 5.36 30.37
C VAL A 286 15.38 5.75 29.11
N ALA A 287 15.66 6.91 28.51
CA ALA A 287 15.02 7.32 27.26
C ALA A 287 15.41 6.41 26.07
N GLY A 288 16.68 5.98 26.01
CA GLY A 288 17.19 5.09 24.97
C GLY A 288 16.49 3.73 24.95
N ARG A 289 16.17 3.17 26.13
CA ARG A 289 15.39 1.92 26.23
C ARG A 289 13.97 2.07 25.68
N ILE A 290 13.29 3.16 26.03
CA ILE A 290 11.95 3.46 25.49
C ILE A 290 12.03 3.69 23.96
N ALA A 291 13.03 4.45 23.50
CA ALA A 291 13.25 4.68 22.08
C ALA A 291 13.52 3.38 21.31
N HIS A 292 14.34 2.48 21.87
CA HIS A 292 14.62 1.18 21.28
C HIS A 292 13.35 0.33 21.17
N ALA A 293 12.53 0.26 22.22
CA ALA A 293 11.26 -0.47 22.19
C ALA A 293 10.30 0.10 21.13
N LEU A 294 10.17 1.43 21.05
CA LEU A 294 9.33 2.09 20.05
C LEU A 294 9.82 1.83 18.61
N GLY A 295 11.13 1.78 18.40
CA GLY A 295 11.75 1.57 17.09
C GLY A 295 12.01 0.12 16.69
N ALA A 296 11.81 -0.84 17.59
CA ALA A 296 12.13 -2.24 17.34
C ALA A 296 11.37 -2.77 16.11
N GLU A 297 12.04 -3.50 15.22
CA GLU A 297 11.40 -4.06 14.03
C GLU A 297 10.32 -5.07 14.44
N PRO A 298 9.06 -4.92 13.97
CA PRO A 298 8.00 -5.88 14.27
C PRO A 298 8.22 -7.19 13.53
N ALA A 299 7.55 -8.25 13.98
CA ALA A 299 7.41 -9.46 13.19
C ALA A 299 6.61 -9.14 11.90
N VAL A 300 7.25 -9.31 10.74
CA VAL A 300 6.62 -9.09 9.43
C VAL A 300 6.03 -10.41 8.91
N PRO A 301 4.75 -10.43 8.47
CA PRO A 301 4.17 -11.59 7.80
C PRO A 301 4.94 -11.96 6.53
N ARG A 302 5.08 -13.26 6.25
CA ARG A 302 5.79 -13.72 5.04
C ARG A 302 4.99 -13.47 3.76
N CYS A 303 3.67 -13.52 3.87
CA CYS A 303 2.76 -13.58 2.73
C CYS A 303 1.62 -12.57 2.90
N THR A 304 0.97 -12.21 1.78
CA THR A 304 -0.11 -11.21 1.77
C THR A 304 -1.31 -11.60 2.64
N GLN A 305 -1.49 -12.90 2.92
CA GLN A 305 -2.50 -13.45 3.83
C GLN A 305 -1.84 -14.25 4.96
N GLY A 306 -1.04 -13.57 5.79
CA GLY A 306 -0.40 -14.17 6.96
C GLY A 306 0.90 -14.89 6.60
N ASN A 307 1.03 -16.16 6.99
CA ASN A 307 2.28 -16.92 6.86
C ASN A 307 2.25 -18.01 5.79
N VAL A 308 1.14 -18.15 5.06
CA VAL A 308 0.98 -19.13 3.98
C VAL A 308 1.09 -18.41 2.65
N CYS A 309 2.00 -18.90 1.81
CA CYS A 309 2.22 -18.56 0.42
C CYS A 309 1.94 -19.87 -0.35
#